data_AF-H3GHS7-F1
#
_entry.id   AF-H3GHS7-F1
#
_cell.length_a   1.000
_cell.length_b   1.000
_cell.length_c   1.000
_cell.angle_alpha   90.00
_cell.angle_beta   90.00
_cell.angle_gamma   90.00
#
_symmetry.space_group_name_H-M   'P 1'
#
loop_
_entity.id
_entity.type
_entity.pdbx_description
1 polymer ?
#
loop_
_entity_poly.entity_id
_entity_poly.type
_entity_poly.pdbx_seq_one_letter_code
_entity_poly.pdbx_strand_id
1 'polypeptide(L)'
;MDGRGRVPRASAMTYRELLATRVLSVDAYWEELRDPRRRLPNERDIPVPLWPGESVQQYEREFCRWLASQRLSLASMRENPVAERNCRLQFAQTRVARGATPSSAARCSA
;
A
#
# COMPACT_ATOMS: atom_id res chain seq x y z
N MET A 1 34.88 11.25 31.36
CA MET A 1 34.14 12.42 30.83
C MET A 1 33.36 11.96 29.62
N ASP A 2 32.07 12.22 29.70
CA ASP A 2 30.95 11.61 28.97
C ASP A 2 30.90 12.01 27.49
N GLY A 3 31.05 11.04 26.59
CA GLY A 3 30.63 11.15 25.20
C GLY A 3 29.27 10.46 25.03
N ARG A 4 28.23 11.05 25.62
CA ARG A 4 26.86 10.51 25.63
C ARG A 4 26.43 10.02 24.26
N GLY A 5 25.84 8.83 24.26
CA GLY A 5 25.29 8.17 23.09
C GLY A 5 24.45 9.14 22.25
N ARG A 6 24.81 9.24 20.98
CA ARG A 6 23.91 9.73 19.95
C ARG A 6 22.77 8.72 19.87
N VAL A 7 21.72 8.97 20.64
CA VAL A 7 20.38 8.45 20.37
C VAL A 7 20.15 8.49 18.86
N PRO A 8 19.69 7.40 18.22
CA PRO A 8 19.18 7.51 16.87
C PRO A 8 17.95 8.39 16.98
N ARG A 9 18.16 9.69 16.73
CA ARG A 9 17.11 10.68 16.51
C ARG A 9 16.14 10.01 15.57
N ALA A 10 14.92 9.74 16.04
CA ALA A 10 13.84 9.14 15.29
C ALA A 10 13.94 9.70 13.87
N SER A 11 14.46 8.88 12.95
CA SER A 11 14.94 9.38 11.68
C SER A 11 13.73 9.96 10.99
N ALA A 12 13.76 11.26 10.71
CA ALA A 12 12.82 11.89 9.81
C ALA A 12 12.99 11.12 8.50
N MET A 13 12.15 10.10 8.30
CA MET A 13 12.22 9.19 7.17
C MET A 13 12.19 10.04 5.91
N THR A 14 13.15 9.81 5.01
CA THR A 14 13.17 10.49 3.74
C THR A 14 11.91 10.15 2.94
N TYR A 15 11.50 11.02 2.01
CA TYR A 15 10.33 10.78 1.14
C TYR A 15 10.35 9.38 0.50
N ARG A 16 11.55 8.89 0.13
CA ARG A 16 11.78 7.55 -0.43
C ARG A 16 11.56 6.42 0.58
N GLU A 17 11.89 6.63 1.85
CA GLU A 17 11.65 5.65 2.92
C GLU A 17 10.17 5.63 3.34
N LEU A 18 9.51 6.79 3.36
CA LEU A 18 8.07 6.88 3.66
C LEU A 18 7.21 6.22 2.58
N LEU A 19 7.65 6.28 1.33
CA LEU A 19 6.99 5.68 0.17
C LEU A 19 7.68 4.41 -0.31
N ALA A 20 8.54 3.80 0.52
CA ALA A 20 9.08 2.49 0.23
C ALA A 20 7.90 1.53 0.03
N THR A 21 7.81 0.92 -1.14
CA THR A 21 6.74 0.00 -1.49
C THR A 21 7.29 -1.41 -1.52
N ARG A 22 6.52 -2.36 -0.99
CA ARG A 22 6.81 -3.79 -1.12
C ARG A 22 5.79 -4.42 -2.04
N VAL A 23 6.26 -5.00 -3.14
CA VAL A 23 5.42 -5.74 -4.07
C VAL A 23 5.20 -7.14 -3.51
N LEU A 24 3.94 -7.54 -3.39
CA LEU A 24 3.55 -8.86 -2.93
C LEU A 24 2.28 -9.32 -3.66
N SER A 25 1.98 -10.60 -3.60
CA SER A 25 0.74 -11.14 -4.14
C SER A 25 -0.46 -10.76 -3.27
N VAL A 26 -1.65 -10.62 -3.87
CA VAL A 26 -2.91 -10.42 -3.14
C VAL A 26 -3.13 -11.51 -2.08
N ASP A 27 -2.79 -12.77 -2.40
CA ASP A 27 -2.92 -13.91 -1.48
C ASP A 27 -2.03 -13.77 -0.23
N ALA A 28 -0.76 -13.43 -0.45
CA ALA A 28 0.20 -13.16 0.63
C ALA A 28 -0.26 -11.99 1.52
N TYR A 29 -0.84 -10.95 0.93
CA TYR A 29 -1.40 -9.84 1.69
C TYR A 29 -2.66 -10.24 2.48
N TRP A 30 -3.51 -11.11 1.94
CA TRP A 30 -4.64 -11.71 2.64
C TRP A 30 -4.19 -12.51 3.87
N GLU A 31 -3.13 -13.31 3.73
CA GLU A 31 -2.54 -14.04 4.86
C GLU A 31 -2.01 -13.11 5.94
N GLU A 32 -1.36 -11.99 5.58
CA GLU A 32 -0.89 -10.96 6.53
C GLU A 32 -2.04 -10.21 7.22
N LEU A 33 -3.18 -10.01 6.54
CA LEU A 33 -4.37 -9.43 7.16
C LEU A 33 -5.02 -10.41 8.14
N ARG A 34 -5.00 -11.71 7.82
CA ARG A 34 -5.63 -12.77 8.61
C ARG A 34 -4.86 -13.07 9.88
N ASP A 35 -3.53 -13.09 9.84
CA ASP A 35 -2.70 -13.27 11.02
C ASP A 35 -1.85 -12.00 11.29
N PRO A 36 -2.28 -11.14 12.23
CA PRO A 36 -1.54 -9.92 12.55
C PRO A 36 -0.17 -10.19 13.20
N ARG A 37 0.12 -11.42 13.65
CA ARG A 37 1.44 -11.82 14.18
C ARG A 37 2.43 -12.14 13.05
N ARG A 38 1.96 -12.39 11.84
CA ARG A 38 2.75 -12.49 10.60
C ARG A 38 3.10 -11.13 9.98
N ARG A 39 2.56 -10.01 10.50
CA ARG A 39 3.01 -8.67 10.11
C ARG A 39 4.48 -8.53 10.49
N LEU A 40 5.35 -8.74 9.50
CA LEU A 40 6.79 -8.60 9.63
C LEU A 40 7.15 -7.16 10.01
N PRO A 41 8.31 -6.92 10.64
CA PRO A 41 8.80 -5.60 11.07
C PRO A 41 8.97 -4.56 9.95
N ASN A 42 8.74 -4.95 8.68
CA ASN A 42 8.67 -4.08 7.52
C ASN A 42 7.28 -3.43 7.34
N GLU A 43 6.51 -3.22 8.42
CA GLU A 43 5.28 -2.40 8.45
C GLU A 43 5.50 -0.97 7.88
N ARG A 44 6.77 -0.58 7.77
CA ARG A 44 7.23 0.64 7.11
C ARG A 44 7.07 0.62 5.60
N ASP A 45 6.99 -0.53 4.94
CA ASP A 45 6.84 -0.57 3.48
C ASP A 45 5.36 -0.69 3.09
N ILE A 46 4.94 0.14 2.16
CA ILE A 46 3.57 0.18 1.64
C ILE A 46 3.32 -1.10 0.84
N PRO A 47 2.35 -1.94 1.23
CA PRO A 47 2.01 -3.14 0.49
C PRO A 47 1.39 -2.78 -0.85
N VAL A 48 1.94 -3.36 -1.92
CA VAL A 48 1.44 -3.28 -3.29
C VAL A 48 0.95 -4.69 -3.68
N PRO A 49 -0.28 -5.07 -3.30
CA PRO A 49 -0.83 -6.38 -3.62
C PRO A 49 -1.16 -6.46 -5.12
N LEU A 50 -0.38 -7.23 -5.86
CA LEU A 50 -0.57 -7.50 -7.28
C LEU A 50 -1.39 -8.78 -7.48
N TRP A 51 -2.29 -8.73 -8.47
CA TRP A 51 -2.99 -9.92 -8.95
C TRP A 51 -2.08 -10.79 -9.82
N PRO A 52 -2.30 -12.11 -9.91
CA PRO A 52 -1.54 -12.96 -10.80
C PRO A 52 -1.66 -12.46 -12.26
N GLY A 53 -0.51 -12.22 -12.90
CA GLY A 53 -0.44 -11.67 -14.27
C GLY A 53 -0.55 -10.14 -14.35
N GLU A 54 -0.71 -9.45 -13.22
CA GLU A 54 -0.75 -8.00 -13.19
C GLU A 54 0.65 -7.40 -12.96
N SER A 55 0.96 -6.34 -13.71
CA SER A 55 2.21 -5.60 -13.57
C SER A 55 2.05 -4.42 -12.62
N VAL A 56 3.15 -3.98 -11.99
CA VAL A 56 3.17 -2.78 -11.12
C VAL A 56 2.59 -1.55 -11.83
N GLN A 57 2.89 -1.34 -13.12
CA GLN A 57 2.31 -0.23 -13.90
C GLN A 57 0.78 -0.29 -14.01
N GLN A 58 0.21 -1.50 -14.09
CA GLN A 58 -1.24 -1.69 -14.13
C GLN A 58 -1.86 -1.37 -12.76
N TYR A 59 -1.21 -1.82 -11.68
CA TYR A 59 -1.57 -1.44 -10.32
C TYR A 59 -1.57 0.09 -10.13
N GLU A 60 -0.51 0.77 -10.57
CA GLU A 60 -0.38 2.22 -10.43
C GLU A 60 -1.46 2.97 -11.21
N ARG A 61 -1.83 2.49 -12.40
CA ARG A 61 -2.94 3.04 -13.18
C ARG A 61 -4.28 2.91 -12.46
N GLU A 62 -4.56 1.74 -11.88
CA GLU A 62 -5.79 1.53 -11.09
C GLU A 62 -5.78 2.36 -9.81
N PHE A 63 -4.63 2.53 -9.18
CA PHE A 63 -4.48 3.43 -8.04
C PHE A 63 -4.80 4.89 -8.43
N CYS A 64 -4.26 5.38 -9.54
CA CYS A 64 -4.57 6.72 -10.05
C CYS A 64 -6.08 6.90 -10.32
N ARG A 65 -6.72 5.87 -10.90
CA ARG A 65 -8.17 5.88 -11.15
C ARG A 65 -8.98 5.88 -9.86
N TRP A 66 -8.55 5.11 -8.85
CA TRP A 66 -9.17 5.11 -7.53
C TRP A 66 -9.00 6.47 -6.84
N LEU A 67 -7.81 7.08 -6.90
CA LEU A 67 -7.58 8.43 -6.39
C LEU A 67 -8.52 9.46 -7.02
N ALA A 68 -8.64 9.43 -8.36
CA ALA A 68 -9.55 10.31 -9.08
C ALA A 68 -11.01 10.14 -8.62
N SER A 69 -11.43 8.90 -8.33
CA SER A 69 -12.77 8.62 -7.77
C SER A 69 -12.98 9.24 -6.38
N GLN A 70 -11.91 9.42 -5.60
CA GLN A 70 -11.92 10.09 -4.31
C GLN A 70 -11.73 11.61 -4.43
N ARG A 71 -11.70 12.15 -5.66
CA ARG A 71 -11.37 13.56 -5.97
C ARG A 71 -9.97 13.96 -5.48
N LEU A 72 -9.07 12.98 -5.36
CA LEU A 72 -7.68 13.17 -4.99
C LEU A 72 -6.79 13.03 -6.22
N SER A 73 -5.61 13.63 -6.19
CA SER A 73 -4.61 13.51 -7.25
C SER A 73 -3.23 13.18 -6.68
N LEU A 74 -2.44 12.43 -7.42
CA LEU A 74 -1.04 12.17 -7.06
C LEU A 74 -0.25 13.47 -6.89
N ALA A 75 -0.52 14.48 -7.73
CA ALA A 75 0.14 15.78 -7.65
C ALA A 75 -0.09 16.45 -6.29
N SER A 76 -1.34 16.46 -5.79
CA SER A 76 -1.68 16.99 -4.47
C SER A 76 -1.07 16.17 -3.32
N MET A 77 -0.82 14.88 -3.54
CA MET A 77 -0.22 14.00 -2.52
C MET A 77 1.30 14.13 -2.42
N ARG A 78 1.98 14.63 -3.46
CA ARG A 78 3.44 14.87 -3.40
C ARG A 78 3.80 15.90 -2.32
N GLU A 79 2.89 16.79 -1.98
CA GLU A 79 3.03 17.76 -0.90
C GLU A 79 2.88 17.12 0.50
N ASN A 80 2.24 15.95 0.58
CA ASN A 80 2.01 15.23 1.84
C ASN A 80 2.27 13.70 1.69
N PRO A 81 3.52 13.24 1.86
CA PRO A 81 3.88 11.82 1.72
C PRO A 81 3.15 10.90 2.70
N VAL A 82 2.72 11.42 3.86
CA VAL A 82 1.95 10.63 4.83
C VAL A 82 0.53 10.38 4.31
N ALA A 83 -0.09 11.36 3.67
CA ALA A 83 -1.38 11.19 3.02
C ALA A 83 -1.28 10.21 1.83
N GLU A 84 -0.21 10.31 1.03
CA GLU A 84 0.05 9.36 -0.06
C GLU A 84 0.15 7.92 0.46
N ARG A 85 0.92 7.74 1.54
CA ARG A 85 1.08 6.46 2.22
C ARG A 85 -0.25 5.87 2.67
N ASN A 86 -1.06 6.66 3.37
CA ASN A 86 -2.37 6.23 3.86
C ASN A 86 -3.31 5.86 2.71
N CYS A 87 -3.30 6.63 1.62
CA CYS A 87 -4.12 6.33 0.44
C CYS A 87 -3.70 5.02 -0.24
N ARG A 88 -2.39 4.76 -0.38
CA ARG A 88 -1.91 3.49 -0.93
C ARG A 88 -2.29 2.30 -0.02
N LEU A 89 -2.21 2.46 1.30
CA LEU A 89 -2.66 1.45 2.27
C LEU A 89 -4.16 1.16 2.16
N GLN A 90 -4.98 2.21 2.09
CA GLN A 90 -6.43 2.07 1.93
C GLN A 90 -6.78 1.44 0.58
N PHE A 91 -6.07 1.79 -0.49
CA PHE A 91 -6.26 1.17 -1.79
C PHE A 91 -5.93 -0.32 -1.75
N ALA A 92 -4.81 -0.71 -1.15
CA ALA A 92 -4.44 -2.12 -0.95
C ALA A 92 -5.54 -2.89 -0.21
N GLN A 93 -6.03 -2.37 0.91
CA GLN A 93 -7.14 -2.98 1.66
C GLN A 93 -8.44 -3.04 0.85
N THR A 94 -8.78 -1.94 0.16
CA THR A 94 -9.99 -1.86 -0.68
C THR A 94 -9.94 -2.86 -1.82
N ARG A 95 -8.78 -3.07 -2.42
CA ARG A 95 -8.56 -4.01 -3.52
C ARG A 95 -8.76 -5.46 -3.09
N VAL A 96 -8.38 -5.75 -1.85
CA VAL A 96 -8.46 -7.06 -1.22
C VAL A 96 -9.87 -7.33 -0.71
N ALA A 97 -10.54 -6.31 -0.16
CA ALA A 97 -11.97 -6.34 0.16
C ALA A 97 -12.84 -6.48 -1.10
N ARG A 98 -12.50 -5.78 -2.18
CA ARG A 98 -13.10 -5.96 -3.52
C ARG A 98 -12.65 -7.25 -4.18
N GLY A 99 -11.63 -7.93 -3.67
CA GLY A 99 -11.31 -9.32 -4.03
C GLY A 99 -12.38 -10.32 -3.59
N ALA A 100 -13.29 -9.94 -2.68
CA ALA A 100 -14.48 -10.72 -2.37
C ALA A 100 -15.63 -10.52 -3.38
N THR A 101 -15.53 -9.53 -4.29
CA THR A 101 -16.41 -9.42 -5.45
C THR A 101 -15.67 -8.74 -6.62
N PRO A 102 -15.23 -9.47 -7.65
CA PRO A 102 -14.83 -8.82 -8.90
C PRO A 102 -16.03 -7.98 -9.36
N SER A 103 -15.88 -6.65 -9.33
CA SER A 103 -16.96 -5.76 -9.74
C SER A 103 -17.21 -6.02 -11.23
N SER A 104 -18.30 -6.72 -11.52
CA SER A 104 -18.93 -6.82 -12.82
C SER A 104 -18.03 -7.30 -13.96
N ALA A 105 -17.69 -8.60 -14.00
CA ALA A 105 -17.50 -9.34 -15.27
C ALA A 105 -17.38 -10.87 -15.07
N ALA A 106 -18.27 -11.50 -14.31
CA ALA A 106 -18.53 -12.93 -14.51
C ALA A 106 -19.93 -13.25 -14.00
N ARG A 107 -20.81 -13.49 -14.98
CA ARG A 107 -22.12 -14.11 -14.80
C ARG A 107 -21.98 -15.34 -13.91
N CYS A 108 -22.58 -15.31 -12.74
CA CYS A 108 -23.06 -16.54 -12.12
C CYS A 108 -24.38 -16.95 -12.76
N SER A 109 -24.58 -18.26 -12.83
CA SER A 109 -25.74 -19.02 -13.31
C SER A 109 -25.71 -19.32 -14.81
N ALA A 110 -25.88 -20.55 -15.28
CA ALA A 110 -25.88 -21.91 -14.71
C ALA A 110 -25.83 -22.83 -15.93
#